data_AF-W2T5T6-F1
#
_entry.id   AF-W2T5T6-F1
#
_cell.length_a   1.000
_cell.length_b   1.000
_cell.length_c   1.000
_cell.angle_alpha   90.00
_cell.angle_beta   90.00
_cell.angle_gamma   90.00
#
_symmetry.space_group_name_H-M   'P 1'
#
loop_
_entity.id
_entity.type
_entity.pdbx_description
1 polymer ?
#
loop_
_entity_poly.entity_id
_entity_poly.type
_entity_poly.pdbx_seq_one_letter_code
_entity_poly.pdbx_strand_id
1 'polypeptide(L)'
;MFLSDNENDAITAYIQETRSFQSTSRVLFPAHDSECLLRVVQGSFKNKPAEPLHHVVFSLTDSPDSPAYSLFRSAVLEDAVDLCRRCLECHILFRLLDRSTETKKPIQNLMAKLKQYPLYRMIHIAIACDRQDLFTDANLDYLNKMNSSFQR
;
A
#
# COMPACT_ATOMS: atom_id res chain seq x y z
N MET A 1 -11.83 2.16 28.14
CA MET A 1 -12.24 1.00 27.33
C MET A 1 -10.94 0.38 26.83
N PHE A 2 -10.43 -0.61 27.58
CA PHE A 2 -9.12 -1.20 27.34
C PHE A 2 -9.28 -2.36 26.36
N LEU A 3 -8.58 -2.31 25.22
CA LEU A 3 -8.51 -3.43 24.27
C LEU A 3 -7.73 -4.56 24.94
N SER A 4 -8.22 -5.79 24.81
CA SER A 4 -7.64 -6.98 25.44
C SER A 4 -6.23 -7.27 24.94
N ASP A 5 -5.34 -7.72 25.83
CA ASP A 5 -3.91 -7.98 25.57
C ASP A 5 -3.64 -8.87 24.35
N ASN A 6 -4.60 -9.73 23.96
CA ASN A 6 -4.52 -10.63 22.81
C ASN A 6 -4.53 -9.92 21.44
N GLU A 7 -5.19 -8.75 21.30
CA GLU A 7 -5.20 -7.99 20.04
C GLU A 7 -3.91 -7.19 19.86
N ASN A 8 -3.31 -6.73 20.97
CA ASN A 8 -2.03 -6.03 20.96
C ASN A 8 -0.87 -6.96 20.56
N ASP A 9 -0.92 -8.24 20.94
CA ASP A 9 0.08 -9.23 20.55
C ASP A 9 -0.04 -9.61 19.07
N ALA A 10 -1.26 -9.74 18.53
CA ALA A 10 -1.48 -9.96 17.09
C ALA A 10 -1.02 -8.77 16.24
N ILE A 11 -1.27 -7.54 16.72
CA ILE A 11 -0.80 -6.31 16.09
C ILE A 11 0.72 -6.21 16.20
N THR A 12 1.33 -6.57 17.32
CA THR A 12 2.79 -6.53 17.51
C THR A 12 3.51 -7.60 16.68
N ALA A 13 2.93 -8.79 16.55
CA ALA A 13 3.41 -9.85 15.64
C ALA A 13 3.29 -9.42 14.17
N TYR A 14 2.17 -8.81 13.77
CA TYR A 14 2.01 -8.19 12.45
C TYR A 14 3.09 -7.12 12.19
N ILE A 15 3.41 -6.31 13.21
CA ILE A 15 4.40 -5.24 13.12
C ILE A 15 5.84 -5.77 13.05
N GLN A 16 6.19 -6.79 13.82
CA GLN A 16 7.52 -7.42 13.74
C GLN A 16 7.71 -8.17 12.41
N GLU A 17 6.65 -8.79 11.88
CA GLU A 17 6.72 -9.51 10.61
C GLU A 17 6.62 -8.58 9.37
N THR A 18 6.08 -7.36 9.51
CA THR A 18 6.18 -6.32 8.46
C THR A 18 7.59 -5.75 8.28
N ARG A 19 8.50 -5.97 9.25
CA ARG A 19 9.90 -5.53 9.16
C ARG A 19 10.85 -6.57 8.55
N SER A 20 10.46 -7.83 8.46
CA SER A 20 11.29 -8.87 7.84
C SER A 20 10.93 -9.08 6.37
N PHE A 21 11.12 -8.06 5.55
CA PHE A 21 11.11 -8.24 4.10
C PHE A 21 12.56 -8.54 3.67
N GLN A 22 12.86 -9.81 3.35
CA GLN A 22 14.16 -10.17 2.80
C GLN A 22 14.27 -9.71 1.35
N SER A 23 15.45 -9.19 1.02
CA SER A 23 15.86 -8.50 -0.21
C SER A 23 15.84 -9.35 -1.51
N THR A 24 15.14 -10.48 -1.55
CA THR A 24 15.12 -11.44 -2.67
C THR A 24 13.71 -11.83 -3.14
N SER A 25 12.71 -10.96 -2.93
CA SER A 25 11.34 -11.24 -3.38
C SER A 25 11.15 -10.87 -4.86
N ARG A 26 10.73 -11.84 -5.68
CA ARG A 26 10.44 -11.63 -7.10
C ARG A 26 9.23 -10.69 -7.27
N VAL A 27 9.37 -9.61 -8.03
CA VAL A 27 8.24 -8.74 -8.43
C VAL A 27 7.37 -9.48 -9.44
N LEU A 28 6.08 -9.58 -9.13
CA LEU A 28 5.07 -10.20 -10.00
C LEU A 28 4.22 -9.15 -10.74
N PHE A 29 4.04 -7.97 -10.15
CA PHE A 29 3.26 -6.89 -10.74
C PHE A 29 3.68 -5.52 -10.18
N PRO A 30 3.76 -4.46 -11.00
CA PRO A 30 3.85 -4.50 -12.47
C PRO A 30 5.12 -5.24 -12.93
N ALA A 31 5.02 -6.06 -13.97
CA ALA A 31 6.10 -6.98 -14.39
C ALA A 31 7.31 -6.29 -15.04
N HIS A 32 7.19 -5.03 -15.44
CA HIS A 32 8.21 -4.28 -16.21
C HIS A 32 8.60 -2.96 -15.57
N ASP A 33 8.17 -2.69 -14.34
CA ASP A 33 8.41 -1.40 -13.68
C ASP A 33 8.91 -1.66 -12.25
N SER A 34 10.22 -1.80 -12.12
CA SER A 34 10.91 -1.97 -10.84
C SER A 34 10.90 -0.69 -9.98
N GLU A 35 10.57 0.46 -10.56
CA GLU A 35 10.51 1.76 -9.88
C GLU A 35 9.09 2.05 -9.34
N CYS A 36 8.17 1.10 -9.46
CA CYS A 36 6.83 1.26 -8.96
C CYS A 36 6.79 1.21 -7.42
N LEU A 37 6.37 2.33 -6.81
CA LEU A 37 6.17 2.44 -5.37
C LEU A 37 5.17 1.41 -4.84
N LEU A 38 4.21 0.95 -5.66
CA LEU A 38 3.23 -0.08 -5.31
C LEU A 38 3.45 -1.32 -6.18
N ARG A 39 3.73 -2.45 -5.56
CA ARG A 39 4.04 -3.70 -6.28
C ARG A 39 3.49 -4.93 -5.58
N VAL A 40 3.26 -5.99 -6.36
CA VAL A 40 3.04 -7.34 -5.86
C VAL A 40 4.35 -8.11 -5.95
N VAL A 41 4.75 -8.72 -4.86
CA VAL A 41 5.95 -9.54 -4.76
C VAL A 41 5.62 -10.91 -4.22
N GLN A 42 6.36 -11.93 -4.65
CA GLN A 42 6.23 -13.27 -4.11
C GLN A 42 7.23 -13.48 -2.98
N GLY A 43 6.71 -13.84 -1.81
CA GLY A 43 7.45 -14.35 -0.67
C GLY A 43 7.05 -15.79 -0.34
N SER A 44 7.61 -16.30 0.75
CA SER A 44 7.31 -17.63 1.30
C SER A 44 7.13 -17.54 2.81
N PHE A 45 6.20 -18.32 3.38
CA PHE A 45 6.09 -18.41 4.84
C PHE A 45 7.33 -19.09 5.42
N LYS A 46 7.89 -18.54 6.52
CA LYS A 46 9.02 -19.16 7.25
C LYS A 46 8.73 -20.60 7.67
N ASN A 47 7.46 -20.89 8.00
CA ASN A 47 7.02 -22.20 8.49
C ASN A 47 6.47 -23.12 7.37
N LYS A 48 6.30 -22.61 6.15
CA LYS A 48 5.80 -23.34 4.98
C LYS A 48 6.39 -22.77 3.68
N PRO A 49 7.66 -23.03 3.38
CA PRO A 49 8.35 -22.43 2.24
C PRO A 49 7.80 -22.88 0.88
N ALA A 50 7.04 -23.98 0.83
CA ALA A 50 6.46 -24.53 -0.39
C ALA A 50 5.18 -23.82 -0.86
N GLU A 51 4.50 -23.07 0.01
CA GLU A 51 3.27 -22.35 -0.34
C GLU A 51 3.60 -20.89 -0.70
N PRO A 52 3.33 -20.44 -1.95
CA PRO A 52 3.61 -19.08 -2.37
C PRO A 52 2.69 -18.09 -1.65
N LEU A 53 3.28 -17.00 -1.14
CA LEU A 53 2.53 -15.91 -0.54
C LEU A 53 2.78 -14.62 -1.33
N HIS A 54 1.71 -13.99 -1.80
CA HIS A 54 1.79 -12.78 -2.61
C HIS A 54 1.55 -11.55 -1.73
N HIS A 55 2.50 -10.62 -1.71
CA HIS A 55 2.45 -9.41 -0.89
C HIS A 55 2.20 -8.20 -1.77
N VAL A 56 1.18 -7.40 -1.45
CA VAL A 56 1.10 -6.02 -1.95
C VAL A 56 2.01 -5.17 -1.07
N VAL A 57 3.01 -4.53 -1.66
CA VAL A 57 4.05 -3.77 -0.97
C VAL A 57 4.02 -2.33 -1.46
N PHE A 58 4.17 -1.40 -0.53
CA PHE A 58 4.36 0.02 -0.79
C PHE A 58 5.74 0.48 -0.32
N SER A 59 6.55 1.07 -1.19
CA SER A 59 7.76 1.79 -0.82
C SER A 59 7.49 3.30 -0.78
N LEU A 60 8.07 4.01 0.20
CA LEU A 60 7.97 5.47 0.27
C LEU A 60 8.70 6.15 -0.88
N THR A 61 9.85 5.61 -1.26
CA THR A 61 10.67 6.07 -2.37
C THR A 61 10.96 4.93 -3.35
N ASP A 62 11.38 5.30 -4.55
CA ASP A 62 11.84 4.40 -5.62
C ASP A 62 13.23 3.80 -5.33
N SER A 63 13.92 4.29 -4.30
CA SER A 63 15.20 3.75 -3.87
C SER A 63 15.09 2.27 -3.44
N PRO A 64 16.05 1.40 -3.84
CA PRO A 64 16.07 0.00 -3.43
C PRO A 64 16.20 -0.18 -1.91
N ASP A 65 16.77 0.80 -1.21
CA ASP A 65 16.91 0.81 0.26
C ASP A 65 15.71 1.46 0.97
N SER A 66 14.68 1.87 0.22
CA SER A 66 13.49 2.48 0.79
C SER A 66 12.77 1.51 1.74
N PRO A 67 12.29 1.99 2.90
CA PRO A 67 11.35 1.25 3.72
C PRO A 67 10.15 0.78 2.88
N ALA A 68 9.87 -0.52 2.96
CA ALA A 68 8.80 -1.18 2.23
C ALA A 68 7.76 -1.74 3.20
N TYR A 69 6.50 -1.40 2.98
CA TYR A 69 5.38 -1.76 3.84
C TYR A 69 4.51 -2.82 3.17
N SER A 70 4.37 -3.99 3.80
CA SER A 70 3.41 -5.01 3.38
C SER A 70 1.98 -4.52 3.70
N LEU A 71 1.22 -4.17 2.67
CA LEU A 71 -0.16 -3.68 2.75
C LEU A 71 -1.19 -4.81 2.83
N PHE A 72 -0.91 -5.90 2.11
CA PHE A 72 -1.81 -7.05 2.01
C PHE A 72 -1.02 -8.31 1.65
N ARG A 73 -1.57 -9.47 2.03
CA ARG A 73 -1.01 -10.79 1.71
C ARG A 73 -2.14 -11.71 1.27
N SER A 74 -1.93 -12.48 0.21
CA SER A 74 -2.87 -13.52 -0.22
C SER A 74 -2.11 -14.72 -0.80
N ALA A 75 -2.65 -15.93 -0.58
CA ALA A 75 -2.20 -17.12 -1.29
C ALA A 75 -2.63 -17.11 -2.76
N VAL A 76 -3.69 -16.35 -3.08
CA VAL A 76 -4.22 -16.17 -4.44
C VAL A 76 -3.57 -14.92 -5.05
N LEU A 77 -2.93 -15.08 -6.22
CA LEU A 77 -2.21 -13.99 -6.88
C LEU A 77 -3.18 -12.90 -7.35
N GLU A 78 -4.31 -13.32 -7.90
CA GLU A 78 -5.34 -12.44 -8.47
C GLU A 78 -5.84 -11.42 -7.44
N ASP A 79 -6.12 -11.87 -6.20
CA ASP A 79 -6.53 -10.99 -5.10
C ASP A 79 -5.50 -9.89 -4.81
N ALA A 80 -4.21 -10.27 -4.80
CA ALA A 80 -3.13 -9.33 -4.54
C ALA A 80 -2.96 -8.33 -5.70
N VAL A 81 -3.08 -8.80 -6.94
CA VAL A 81 -3.00 -7.96 -8.13
C VAL A 81 -4.18 -7.00 -8.22
N ASP A 82 -5.40 -7.45 -7.96
CA ASP A 82 -6.59 -6.59 -8.02
C ASP A 82 -6.56 -5.51 -6.95
N LEU A 83 -6.14 -5.83 -5.73
CA LEU A 83 -5.92 -4.82 -4.71
C LEU A 83 -4.77 -3.88 -5.08
N CYS A 84 -3.68 -4.38 -5.67
CA CYS A 84 -2.57 -3.54 -6.12
C CYS A 84 -3.01 -2.55 -7.21
N ARG A 85 -3.78 -2.99 -8.21
CA ARG A 85 -4.40 -2.11 -9.23
C ARG A 85 -5.27 -1.03 -8.59
N ARG A 86 -6.08 -1.41 -7.60
CA ARG A 86 -6.90 -0.45 -6.83
C ARG A 86 -6.02 0.57 -6.10
N CYS A 87 -4.93 0.13 -5.48
CA CYS A 87 -3.98 1.02 -4.83
C CYS A 87 -3.30 1.96 -5.84
N LEU A 88 -2.99 1.48 -7.06
CA LEU A 88 -2.38 2.29 -8.12
C LEU A 88 -3.32 3.41 -8.62
N GLU A 89 -4.61 3.11 -8.79
CA GLU A 89 -5.62 4.14 -9.09
C GLU A 89 -5.70 5.23 -8.00
N CYS A 90 -5.33 4.87 -6.78
CA CYS A 90 -5.31 5.76 -5.62
C CYS A 90 -3.89 6.13 -5.18
N HIS A 91 -2.85 5.93 -6.02
CA HIS A 91 -1.45 6.00 -5.58
C HIS A 91 -1.06 7.37 -5.01
N ILE A 92 -1.69 8.44 -5.49
CA ILE A 92 -1.46 9.79 -4.98
C ILE A 92 -1.77 9.91 -3.49
N LEU A 93 -2.77 9.16 -3.00
CA LEU A 93 -3.10 9.12 -1.58
C LEU A 93 -1.92 8.61 -0.76
N PHE A 94 -1.14 7.68 -1.31
CA PHE A 94 0.07 7.16 -0.68
C PHE A 94 1.26 8.13 -0.80
N ARG A 95 1.47 8.79 -1.96
CA ARG A 95 2.55 9.78 -2.12
C ARG A 95 2.41 10.97 -1.18
N LEU A 96 1.19 11.47 -0.97
CA LEU A 96 0.97 12.59 -0.06
C LEU A 96 1.06 12.19 1.41
N LEU A 97 1.22 10.90 1.75
CA LEU A 97 1.54 10.47 3.11
C LEU A 97 3.02 10.63 3.44
N ASP A 98 3.90 10.54 2.44
CA ASP A 98 5.36 10.65 2.62
C ASP A 98 5.80 12.01 3.19
N ARG A 99 4.96 13.03 3.08
CA ARG A 99 5.20 14.35 3.69
C ARG A 99 5.00 14.38 5.21
N SER A 100 4.47 13.31 5.82
CA SER A 100 4.27 13.22 7.27
C SER A 100 5.33 12.36 7.95
N THR A 101 5.73 12.73 9.16
CA THR A 101 6.70 11.97 9.97
C THR A 101 6.15 10.64 10.49
N GLU A 102 4.83 10.41 10.43
CA GLU A 102 4.14 9.19 10.87
C GLU A 102 3.27 8.59 9.76
N THR A 103 3.88 7.79 8.88
CA THR A 103 3.23 7.25 7.67
C THR A 103 2.38 6.00 7.93
N LYS A 104 2.66 5.25 9.00
CA LYS A 104 2.07 3.92 9.24
C LYS A 104 0.56 3.93 9.52
N LYS A 105 0.10 4.76 10.46
CA LYS A 105 -1.32 4.84 10.83
C LYS A 105 -2.19 5.34 9.67
N PRO A 106 -1.78 6.36 8.91
CA PRO A 106 -2.49 6.76 7.70
C PRO A 106 -2.55 5.68 6.62
N ILE A 107 -1.44 4.95 6.37
CA ILE A 107 -1.44 3.81 5.43
C ILE A 107 -2.44 2.74 5.86
N GLN A 108 -2.49 2.40 7.15
CA GLN A 108 -3.45 1.42 7.68
C GLN A 108 -4.90 1.88 7.50
N ASN A 109 -5.20 3.15 7.78
CA ASN A 109 -6.54 3.71 7.58
C ASN A 109 -6.95 3.67 6.10
N LEU A 110 -6.04 4.08 5.21
CA LEU A 110 -6.25 4.04 3.76
C LEU A 110 -6.55 2.62 3.27
N MET A 111 -5.77 1.63 3.73
CA MET A 111 -5.99 0.22 3.39
C MET A 111 -7.32 -0.30 3.93
N ALA A 112 -7.71 0.09 5.13
CA ALA A 112 -9.01 -0.29 5.70
C ALA A 112 -10.16 0.24 4.83
N LYS A 113 -10.09 1.50 4.38
CA LYS A 113 -11.12 2.10 3.52
C LYS A 113 -11.16 1.51 2.11
N LEU A 114 -10.00 1.21 1.51
CA LEU A 114 -9.93 0.54 0.20
C LEU A 114 -10.57 -0.86 0.24
N LYS A 115 -10.37 -1.61 1.33
CA LYS A 115 -11.02 -2.92 1.53
C LYS A 115 -12.50 -2.80 1.84
N GLN A 116 -12.87 -1.82 2.66
CA GLN A 116 -14.27 -1.58 3.05
C GLN A 116 -15.13 -1.14 1.86
N TYR A 117 -14.55 -0.34 0.94
CA TYR A 117 -15.26 0.27 -0.18
C TYR A 117 -14.58 -0.02 -1.52
N PRO A 118 -14.71 -1.25 -2.06
CA PRO A 118 -13.99 -1.66 -3.26
C PRO A 118 -14.33 -0.85 -4.52
N LEU A 119 -15.54 -0.26 -4.58
CA LEU A 119 -16.01 0.54 -5.72
C LEU A 119 -15.69 2.04 -5.60
N TYR A 120 -15.15 2.49 -4.47
CA TYR A 120 -14.92 3.91 -4.21
C TYR A 120 -13.70 4.41 -4.97
N ARG A 121 -13.91 5.36 -5.89
CA ARG A 121 -12.84 6.12 -6.58
C ARG A 121 -12.00 6.94 -5.61
N MET A 122 -10.82 7.38 -6.05
CA MET A 122 -9.84 8.15 -5.27
C MET A 122 -10.47 9.25 -4.40
N ILE A 123 -11.36 10.08 -4.97
CA ILE A 123 -12.02 11.17 -4.25
C ILE A 123 -12.82 10.65 -3.04
N HIS A 124 -13.61 9.60 -3.22
CA HIS A 124 -14.41 9.02 -2.13
C HIS A 124 -13.53 8.44 -1.03
N ILE A 125 -12.40 7.80 -1.40
CA ILE A 125 -11.44 7.27 -0.43
C ILE A 125 -10.74 8.41 0.32
N ALA A 126 -10.35 9.50 -0.36
CA ALA A 126 -9.75 10.67 0.28
C ALA A 126 -10.68 11.27 1.33
N ILE A 127 -11.96 11.45 0.99
CA ILE A 127 -13.00 11.92 1.92
C ILE A 127 -13.14 10.94 3.10
N ALA A 128 -13.22 9.63 2.83
CA ALA A 128 -13.35 8.62 3.88
C ALA A 128 -12.14 8.50 4.81
N CYS A 129 -10.97 8.99 4.37
CA CYS A 129 -9.74 9.07 5.16
C CYS A 129 -9.52 10.44 5.82
N ASP A 130 -10.47 11.36 5.70
CA ASP A 130 -10.37 12.76 6.16
C ASP A 130 -9.12 13.49 5.60
N ARG A 131 -8.76 13.19 4.35
CA ARG A 131 -7.62 13.79 3.64
C ARG A 131 -8.04 15.00 2.82
N GLN A 132 -8.68 15.97 3.49
CA GLN A 132 -9.14 17.20 2.84
C GLN A 132 -7.96 18.06 2.34
N ASP A 133 -6.78 17.89 2.93
CA ASP A 133 -5.51 18.50 2.51
C ASP A 133 -5.14 18.18 1.04
N LEU A 134 -5.69 17.10 0.49
CA LEU A 134 -5.55 16.73 -0.92
C LEU A 134 -6.22 17.71 -1.87
N PHE A 135 -7.26 18.41 -1.42
CA PHE A 135 -8.04 19.34 -2.23
C PHE A 135 -7.57 20.80 -2.07
N THR A 136 -6.34 21.01 -1.58
CA THR A 136 -5.69 22.33 -1.61
C THR A 136 -5.26 22.67 -3.04
N ASP A 137 -5.27 23.94 -3.41
CA ASP A 137 -4.92 24.39 -4.77
C ASP A 137 -3.55 23.84 -5.24
N ALA A 138 -2.55 23.84 -4.34
CA ALA A 138 -1.23 23.30 -4.64
C ALA A 138 -1.23 21.80 -4.97
N ASN A 139 -2.04 21.00 -4.25
CA ASN A 139 -2.14 19.56 -4.48
C ASN A 139 -3.07 19.25 -5.68
N LEU A 140 -4.09 20.08 -5.93
CA LEU A 140 -4.93 20.00 -7.13
C LEU A 140 -4.11 20.30 -8.40
N ASP A 141 -3.25 21.32 -8.36
CA ASP A 141 -2.32 21.61 -9.45
C ASP A 141 -1.35 20.45 -9.70
N TYR A 142 -0.85 19.82 -8.65
CA TYR A 142 -0.02 18.62 -8.76
C TYR A 142 -0.79 17.45 -9.40
N LEU A 143 -2.02 17.19 -8.95
CA LEU A 143 -2.91 16.17 -9.49
C LEU A 143 -3.22 16.39 -10.99
N ASN A 144 -3.50 17.64 -11.37
CA ASN A 144 -3.81 18.00 -12.75
C ASN A 144 -2.59 17.79 -13.68
N LYS A 145 -1.38 18.13 -13.21
CA LYS A 145 -0.12 17.88 -13.93
C LYS A 145 0.21 16.40 -14.09
N MET A 146 -0.24 15.56 -13.16
CA MET A 146 -0.03 14.12 -13.24
C MET A 146 -0.97 13.46 -14.26
N ASN A 147 -2.22 13.95 -14.36
CA ASN A 147 -3.24 13.44 -15.30
C ASN A 147 -3.01 13.85 -16.76
N SER A 148 -2.26 14.92 -17.02
CA SER A 148 -1.96 15.37 -18.39
C SER A 148 -1.09 14.41 -19.21
N SER A 149 -0.58 13.33 -18.60
CA SER A 149 0.16 12.26 -19.28
C SER A 149 -0.74 11.25 -20.03
N PHE A 150 -2.06 11.29 -19.83
CA PHE A 150 -3.03 10.55 -20.64
C PHE A 150 -3.59 11.43 -21.78
N GLN A 151 -2.73 11.90 -22.69
CA GLN A 151 -3.23 12.37 -23.98
C GLN A 151 -3.56 11.14 -24.85
N ARG A 152 -4.82 11.06 -25.28
CA ARG A 152 -5.34 10.03 -26.21
C ARG A 152 -4.66 10.09 -27.56
#